data_AF-A0A024EHP0-F1
#
_entry.id   AF-A0A024EHP0-F1
#
_cell.length_a   1.000
_cell.length_b   1.000
_cell.length_c   1.000
_cell.angle_alpha   90.00
_cell.angle_beta   90.00
_cell.angle_gamma   90.00
#
_symmetry.space_group_name_H-M   'P 1'
#
loop_
_entity.id
_entity.type
_entity.pdbx_description
1 polymer ?
#
loop_
_entity_poly.entity_id
_entity_poly.type
_entity_poly.pdbx_seq_one_letter_code
_entity_poly.pdbx_strand_id
1 'polypeptide(L)'
;MPELIQETGGILEAHMNRFPDLDIDAAVEAIVWEQARHYRVAMTAEAAHDKDKRRASLFKGFDTVAPGDVTRRQAETIYIPDLRNWMSQFSANAIKQIEAWRDDV
;
A
#
# COMPACT_ATOMS: atom_id res chain seq x y z
N MET A 1 4.84 13.04 1.21
CA MET A 1 5.09 11.62 0.89
C MET A 1 6.36 11.53 0.02
N PRO A 2 7.54 11.82 0.59
CA PRO A 2 8.79 11.93 -0.16
C PRO A 2 9.43 10.57 -0.48
N GLU A 3 9.19 9.56 0.38
CA GLU A 3 9.82 8.24 0.25
C GLU A 3 9.43 7.54 -1.06
N LEU A 4 8.20 7.79 -1.53
CA LEU A 4 7.62 7.14 -2.70
C LEU A 4 8.16 7.70 -4.03
N ILE A 5 8.56 8.98 -4.03
CA ILE A 5 9.21 9.60 -5.19
C ILE A 5 10.61 9.02 -5.35
N GLN A 6 11.32 8.86 -4.22
CA GLN A 6 12.66 8.25 -4.23
C GLN A 6 12.62 6.78 -4.66
N GLU A 7 11.66 6.00 -4.16
CA GLU A 7 11.51 4.59 -4.55
C GLU A 7 11.11 4.44 -6.03
N THR A 8 10.16 5.24 -6.52
CA THR A 8 9.73 5.19 -7.93
C THR A 8 10.86 5.64 -8.87
N GLY A 9 11.61 6.69 -8.49
CA GLY A 9 12.79 7.15 -9.23
C GLY A 9 13.86 6.07 -9.32
N GLY A 10 14.19 5.43 -8.19
CA GLY A 10 15.19 4.36 -8.17
C GLY A 10 14.83 3.14 -9.02
N ILE A 11 13.55 2.76 -9.07
CA ILE A 11 13.08 1.66 -9.92
C ILE A 11 13.16 2.03 -11.40
N LEU A 12 12.79 3.26 -11.77
CA LEU A 12 12.83 3.74 -13.16
C LEU A 12 14.28 3.86 -13.66
N GLU A 13 15.18 4.40 -12.83
CA GLU A 13 16.62 4.47 -13.11
C GLU A 13 17.23 3.08 -13.34
N ALA A 14 16.88 2.10 -12.50
CA ALA A 14 17.36 0.72 -12.64
C ALA A 14 16.91 0.05 -13.96
N HIS A 15 15.87 0.58 -14.60
CA HIS A 15 15.34 0.07 -15.87
C HIS A 15 15.68 0.93 -17.09
N MET A 16 16.51 1.98 -16.97
CA MET A 16 16.94 2.84 -18.09
C MET A 16 17.53 2.04 -19.26
N ASN A 17 18.33 1.02 -18.97
CA ASN A 17 18.94 0.19 -20.02
C ASN A 17 17.92 -0.59 -20.85
N ARG A 18 16.70 -0.78 -20.31
CA ARG A 18 15.61 -1.50 -20.99
C ARG A 18 14.68 -0.56 -21.76
N PHE A 19 14.65 0.71 -21.38
CA PHE A 19 13.85 1.75 -22.03
C PHE A 19 14.69 3.03 -22.19
N PRO A 20 15.67 3.03 -23.11
CA PRO A 20 16.65 4.12 -23.23
C PRO A 20 16.03 5.46 -23.65
N ASP A 21 14.85 5.41 -24.29
CA ASP A 21 14.13 6.59 -24.76
C ASP A 21 13.10 7.11 -23.73
N LEU A 22 13.02 6.50 -22.54
CA LEU A 22 12.08 6.92 -21.50
C LEU A 22 12.65 8.12 -20.75
N ASP A 23 11.97 9.27 -20.87
CA ASP A 23 12.21 10.45 -20.05
C ASP A 23 11.68 10.19 -18.63
N ILE A 24 12.59 9.88 -17.71
CA ILE A 24 12.28 9.53 -16.32
C ILE A 24 11.66 10.72 -15.59
N ASP A 25 12.19 11.92 -15.80
CA ASP A 25 11.73 13.11 -15.10
C ASP A 25 10.30 13.44 -15.54
N ALA A 26 10.02 13.38 -16.84
CA ALA A 26 8.67 13.56 -17.37
C ALA A 26 7.71 12.44 -16.92
N ALA A 27 8.18 11.19 -16.80
CA ALA A 27 7.37 10.07 -16.31
C ALA A 27 7.03 10.20 -14.82
N VAL A 28 8.02 10.58 -13.99
CA VAL A 28 7.81 10.86 -12.56
C VAL A 28 6.88 12.05 -12.39
N GLU A 29 7.10 13.12 -13.14
CA GLU A 29 6.24 14.31 -13.15
C GLU A 29 4.81 13.93 -13.54
N ALA A 30 4.59 13.16 -14.61
CA ALA A 30 3.27 12.69 -15.02
C ALA A 30 2.60 11.80 -13.96
N ILE A 31 3.32 10.85 -13.36
CA ILE A 31 2.79 9.98 -12.29
C ILE A 31 2.35 10.81 -11.06
N VAL A 32 3.09 11.87 -10.73
CA VAL A 32 2.81 12.77 -9.61
C VAL A 32 1.67 13.75 -9.94
N TRP A 33 1.70 14.36 -11.13
CA TRP A 33 0.78 15.44 -11.54
C TRP A 33 -0.56 14.95 -12.10
N GLU A 34 -0.60 13.85 -12.84
CA GLU A 34 -1.86 13.30 -13.35
C GLU A 34 -2.71 12.62 -12.27
N GLN A 35 -2.30 12.68 -10.99
CA GLN A 35 -2.96 11.97 -9.90
C GLN A 35 -3.22 10.49 -10.23
N ALA A 36 -2.31 9.84 -10.97
CA ALA A 36 -2.38 8.40 -11.24
C ALA A 36 -2.34 7.56 -9.96
N ARG A 37 -2.07 8.19 -8.80
CA ARG A 37 -2.37 7.62 -7.48
C ARG A 37 -3.84 7.84 -7.14
N HIS A 38 -4.63 6.89 -7.64
CA HIS A 38 -5.87 6.43 -7.04
C HIS A 38 -5.79 6.49 -5.50
N TYR A 39 -6.69 7.24 -4.86
CA TYR A 39 -6.75 7.39 -3.40
C TYR A 39 -6.66 6.02 -2.73
N ARG A 40 -5.64 5.80 -1.88
CA ARG A 40 -5.51 4.57 -1.08
C ARG A 40 -6.22 4.76 0.25
N VAL A 41 -7.41 4.19 0.36
CA VAL A 41 -8.17 4.15 1.62
C VAL A 41 -7.89 2.82 2.30
N ALA A 42 -7.19 2.86 3.43
CA ALA A 42 -7.00 1.70 4.30
C ALA A 42 -8.02 1.78 5.44
N MET A 43 -8.90 0.77 5.53
CA MET A 43 -9.89 0.69 6.60
C MET A 43 -9.69 -0.59 7.39
N THR A 44 -9.61 -0.46 8.72
CA THR A 44 -9.74 -1.61 9.60
C THR A 44 -11.19 -2.04 9.61
N ALA A 45 -11.46 -3.21 9.02
CA ALA A 45 -12.80 -3.76 8.97
C ALA A 45 -13.15 -4.44 10.30
N GLU A 46 -14.43 -4.41 10.70
CA GLU A 46 -14.90 -5.19 11.83
C GLU A 46 -15.00 -6.69 11.47
N ALA A 47 -15.05 -7.56 12.49
CA ALA A 47 -15.18 -9.02 12.32
C ALA A 47 -16.35 -9.43 11.40
N ALA A 48 -17.43 -8.64 11.42
CA ALA A 48 -18.58 -8.86 10.56
C ALA A 48 -18.26 -8.78 9.06
N HIS A 49 -17.15 -8.16 8.67
CA HIS A 49 -16.75 -7.93 7.28
C HIS A 49 -15.56 -8.80 6.82
N ASP A 50 -15.14 -9.78 7.63
CA ASP A 50 -14.08 -10.73 7.25
C ASP A 50 -14.51 -11.69 6.13
N LYS A 51 -15.83 -11.87 5.93
CA LYS A 51 -16.39 -12.70 4.86
C LYS A 51 -16.62 -11.87 3.59
N ASP A 52 -16.19 -12.40 2.43
CA ASP A 52 -16.25 -11.71 1.12
C ASP A 52 -17.57 -11.00 0.80
N LYS A 53 -18.71 -11.66 1.01
CA LYS A 53 -20.03 -11.05 0.73
C LYS A 53 -20.31 -9.81 1.58
N ARG A 54 -19.89 -9.81 2.84
CA ARG A 54 -20.06 -8.67 3.76
C ARG A 54 -18.94 -7.64 3.60
N ARG A 55 -17.77 -8.05 3.16
CA ARG A 55 -16.67 -7.15 2.78
C ARG A 55 -17.05 -6.30 1.57
N ALA A 56 -17.67 -6.91 0.56
CA ALA A 56 -18.14 -6.22 -0.64
C ALA A 56 -19.16 -5.10 -0.33
N SER A 57 -19.98 -5.24 0.72
CA SER A 57 -20.95 -4.20 1.09
C SER A 57 -20.31 -2.91 1.64
N LEU A 58 -19.02 -2.94 2.05
CA LEU A 58 -18.28 -1.74 2.42
C LEU A 58 -18.11 -0.77 1.25
N PHE A 59 -18.22 -1.27 0.01
CA PHE A 59 -18.04 -0.51 -1.22
C PHE A 59 -19.36 -0.11 -1.88
N LYS A 60 -20.49 -0.16 -1.15
CA LYS A 60 -21.79 0.23 -1.69
C LYS A 60 -21.77 1.70 -2.14
N GLY A 61 -22.16 1.96 -3.39
CA GLY A 61 -22.20 3.31 -3.97
C GLY A 61 -20.84 3.80 -4.50
N PHE A 62 -19.78 3.01 -4.37
CA PHE A 62 -18.45 3.35 -4.89
C PHE A 62 -18.49 3.57 -6.41
N ASP A 63 -19.21 2.73 -7.15
CA ASP A 63 -19.37 2.86 -8.61
C ASP A 63 -20.03 4.18 -9.04
N THR A 64 -20.86 4.77 -8.18
CA THR A 64 -21.54 6.05 -8.45
C THR A 64 -20.61 7.24 -8.21
N VAL A 65 -19.74 7.16 -7.21
CA VAL A 65 -18.84 8.27 -6.81
C VAL A 65 -17.51 8.22 -7.57
N ALA A 66 -17.01 7.02 -7.84
CA ALA A 66 -15.73 6.78 -8.52
C ALA A 66 -15.95 5.81 -9.70
N PRO A 67 -16.55 6.29 -10.81
CA PRO A 67 -16.79 5.47 -12.00
C PRO A 67 -15.48 5.10 -12.70
N GLY A 68 -15.43 3.91 -13.28
CA GLY A 68 -14.26 3.42 -14.04
C GLY A 68 -14.03 1.92 -13.88
N ASP A 69 -13.02 1.43 -14.60
CA ASP A 69 -12.63 0.02 -14.63
C ASP A 69 -12.25 -0.51 -13.23
N VAL A 70 -12.62 -1.76 -12.94
CA VAL A 70 -12.32 -2.43 -11.67
C VAL A 70 -10.82 -2.59 -11.40
N THR A 71 -10.01 -2.67 -12.45
CA THR A 71 -8.53 -2.74 -12.38
C THR A 71 -7.92 -1.48 -11.77
N ARG A 72 -8.65 -0.35 -11.80
CA ARG A 72 -8.27 0.91 -11.18
C ARG A 72 -8.57 0.96 -9.67
N ARG A 73 -9.20 -0.09 -9.13
CA ARG A 73 -9.65 -0.15 -7.73
C ARG A 73 -8.63 -0.96 -6.93
N GLN A 74 -7.79 -0.26 -6.18
CA GLN A 74 -6.95 -0.88 -5.15
C GLN A 74 -7.60 -0.61 -3.79
N ALA A 75 -8.23 -1.63 -3.24
CA ALA A 75 -8.78 -1.58 -1.88
C ALA A 75 -8.16 -2.69 -1.06
N GLU A 76 -7.39 -2.31 -0.05
CA GLU A 76 -6.85 -3.24 0.93
C GLU A 76 -7.71 -3.19 2.19
N THR A 77 -8.45 -4.27 2.41
CA THR A 77 -9.17 -4.51 3.65
C THR A 77 -8.48 -5.65 4.37
N ILE A 78 -8.01 -5.39 5.59
CA ILE A 78 -7.46 -6.41 6.47
C ILE A 78 -8.29 -6.42 7.76
N TYR A 79 -8.65 -7.61 8.21
CA TYR A 79 -9.22 -7.82 9.53
C TYR A 79 -8.15 -8.48 10.41
N ILE A 80 -7.81 -7.82 11.51
CA ILE A 80 -6.92 -8.37 12.53
C ILE A 80 -7.73 -8.43 13.83
N PRO A 81 -8.15 -9.64 14.27
CA PRO A 81 -8.82 -9.79 15.55
C PRO A 81 -7.87 -9.37 16.67
N ASP A 82 -8.38 -8.56 17.62
CA ASP A 82 -7.60 -8.05 18.75
C ASP A 82 -6.27 -7.38 18.33
N LEU A 83 -6.37 -6.43 17.41
CA LEU A 83 -5.23 -5.71 16.82
C LEU A 83 -4.22 -5.19 17.86
N ARG A 84 -4.68 -4.72 19.03
CA ARG A 84 -3.79 -4.20 20.07
C ARG A 84 -2.89 -5.30 20.63
N ASN A 85 -3.47 -6.44 20.96
CA ASN A 85 -2.71 -7.58 21.47
C ASN A 85 -1.78 -8.14 20.40
N TRP A 86 -2.25 -8.24 19.15
CA TRP A 86 -1.41 -8.65 18.03
C TRP A 86 -0.20 -7.72 17.84
N MET A 87 -0.42 -6.40 17.84
CA MET A 87 0.67 -5.41 17.76
C MET A 87 1.63 -5.52 18.94
N SER A 88 1.12 -5.75 20.15
CA SER A 88 1.95 -5.94 21.33
C SER A 88 2.86 -7.17 21.19
N GLN A 89 2.31 -8.29 20.73
CA GLN A 89 3.09 -9.53 20.50
C GLN A 89 4.11 -9.35 19.37
N PHE A 90 3.70 -8.71 18.27
CA PHE A 90 4.58 -8.40 17.16
C PHE A 90 5.77 -7.54 17.60
N SER A 91 5.50 -6.45 18.33
CA SER A 91 6.55 -5.56 18.83
C SER A 91 7.52 -6.26 19.78
N ALA A 92 7.03 -7.13 20.67
CA ALA A 92 7.86 -7.93 21.57
C ALA A 92 8.81 -8.87 20.78
N ASN A 93 8.31 -9.51 19.72
CA ASN A 93 9.14 -10.35 18.86
C ASN A 93 10.22 -9.55 18.12
N ALA A 94 9.85 -8.37 17.60
CA ALA A 94 10.80 -7.49 16.91
C ALA A 94 11.90 -6.99 17.86
N ILE A 95 11.54 -6.54 19.07
CA ILE A 95 12.50 -6.13 20.11
C ILE A 95 13.45 -7.28 20.43
N LYS A 96 12.92 -8.47 20.70
CA LYS A 96 13.74 -9.65 21.00
C LYS A 96 14.74 -9.97 19.90
N GLN A 97 14.33 -9.87 18.64
CA GLN A 97 15.22 -10.12 17.50
C GLN A 97 16.32 -9.05 17.39
N ILE A 98 15.99 -7.79 17.63
CA ILE A 98 16.96 -6.68 17.61
C ILE A 98 17.97 -6.82 18.75
N GLU A 99 17.51 -7.19 19.95
CA GLU A 99 18.39 -7.42 21.12
C GLU A 99 19.31 -8.61 20.89
N ALA A 100 18.78 -9.73 20.40
CA ALA A 100 19.59 -10.89 20.06
C ALA A 100 20.65 -10.56 19.00
N TRP A 101 20.27 -9.79 17.97
CA TRP A 101 21.22 -9.34 16.95
C TRP A 101 22.31 -8.45 17.56
N ARG A 102 21.95 -7.47 18.41
CA ARG A 102 22.91 -6.57 19.07
C ARG A 102 23.91 -7.32 19.95
N ASP A 103 23.47 -8.37 20.64
CA ASP A 103 24.31 -9.11 21.58
C ASP A 103 25.21 -10.15 20.85
N ASP A 104 24.96 -10.42 19.56
CA ASP A 104 25.75 -11.30 18.67
C ASP A 104 26.76 -10.54 17.77
N VAL A 105 26.83 -9.21 17.83
CA VAL A 105 27.85 -8.36 17.14
C VAL A 105 28.78 -7.66 18.11
#